data_AF-A0A9D1FUC6-F1
#
_entry.id   AF-A0A9D1FUC6-F1
#
_cell.length_a   1.000
_cell.length_b   1.000
_cell.length_c   1.000
_cell.angle_alpha   90.00
_cell.angle_beta   90.00
_cell.angle_gamma   90.00
#
_symmetry.space_group_name_H-M   'P 1'
#
loop_
_entity.id
_entity.type
_entity.pdbx_description
1 polymer ?
#
loop_
_entity_poly.entity_id
_entity_poly.type
_entity_poly.pdbx_seq_one_letter_code
_entity_poly.pdbx_strand_id
1 'polypeptide(L)'
;SPDGGDVHYWDVWHGSKPFEDYRNYYFRFCSEFGFEAFPDCETLRGIGEEKDMNPFSRVMESHQKCAGGNQKILNYLAGEYRYPSSFENFVYASQLLQMDAIKYGVEHFRRFRGRCMGAVYWQLNDIWSGPSWASVDYYGRWKALHYAAKRFFAPVLLSIHLGDGKAVLNISNETRNVFRGTVRAGIRTAANQEVLSLEQSCTVDALSSLDVLVQPVDTLTEEQRYSCYFCCELLDENGSLLSRDTALFVKPKHFEFLDPCLTADVLLHDGKISVRVSASAYARGVRLSAGDLPVRFTDNYFDLTGSRVTVDVVAVSKEPVSLQELEKKLSVCSVYGIG
;
A
#
# COMPACT_ATOMS: atom_id res chain seq x y z
N SER A 1 0.79 -7.79 -28.11
CA SER A 1 1.86 -6.78 -28.38
C SER A 1 1.54 -5.56 -27.54
N PRO A 2 2.51 -4.77 -27.03
CA PRO A 2 2.19 -3.56 -26.25
C PRO A 2 1.23 -2.61 -26.96
N ASP A 3 1.24 -2.60 -28.29
CA ASP A 3 0.39 -1.77 -29.16
C ASP A 3 -0.91 -2.41 -29.66
N GLY A 4 -1.17 -3.70 -29.34
CA GLY A 4 -2.36 -4.41 -29.81
C GLY A 4 -2.63 -5.70 -29.03
N GLY A 5 -3.91 -5.89 -28.66
CA GLY A 5 -4.35 -6.95 -27.76
C GLY A 5 -4.04 -6.64 -26.29
N ASP A 6 -3.98 -7.68 -25.47
CA ASP A 6 -3.54 -7.62 -24.08
C ASP A 6 -2.07 -8.07 -23.93
N VAL A 7 -1.51 -7.84 -22.74
CA VAL A 7 -0.14 -8.20 -22.37
C VAL A 7 -0.10 -8.80 -20.97
N HIS A 8 0.67 -9.88 -20.84
CA HIS A 8 1.11 -10.44 -19.56
C HIS A 8 2.53 -9.94 -19.33
N TYR A 9 2.71 -9.01 -18.40
CA TYR A 9 4.00 -8.35 -18.18
C TYR A 9 4.66 -8.84 -16.89
N TRP A 10 5.59 -9.77 -17.08
CA TRP A 10 6.25 -10.53 -16.01
C TRP A 10 7.72 -10.16 -15.82
N ASP A 11 8.27 -9.21 -16.58
CA ASP A 11 9.68 -8.82 -16.48
C ASP A 11 10.05 -8.22 -15.13
N VAL A 12 9.11 -7.57 -14.43
CA VAL A 12 9.32 -7.14 -13.05
C VAL A 12 9.60 -8.39 -12.21
N TRP A 13 8.60 -9.23 -11.95
CA TRP A 13 8.82 -10.38 -11.06
C TRP A 13 9.75 -11.46 -11.61
N HIS A 14 9.46 -12.01 -12.79
CA HIS A 14 10.21 -13.12 -13.37
C HIS A 14 11.55 -12.67 -13.95
N GLY A 15 11.60 -11.49 -14.58
CA GLY A 15 12.84 -10.88 -15.10
C GLY A 15 13.69 -10.15 -14.05
N SER A 16 13.22 -10.05 -12.81
CA SER A 16 13.90 -9.37 -11.69
C SER A 16 14.18 -7.88 -11.95
N LYS A 17 13.35 -7.23 -12.78
CA LYS A 17 13.45 -5.78 -13.01
C LYS A 17 12.90 -5.00 -11.81
N PRO A 18 13.38 -3.76 -11.56
CA PRO A 18 12.76 -2.88 -10.58
C PRO A 18 11.27 -2.71 -10.89
N PHE A 19 10.40 -2.61 -9.87
CA PHE A 19 8.96 -2.42 -10.10
C PHE A 19 8.66 -1.08 -10.78
N GLU A 20 9.61 -0.15 -10.77
CA GLU A 20 9.54 1.08 -11.55
C GLU A 20 9.43 0.83 -13.06
N ASP A 21 9.89 -0.32 -13.55
CA ASP A 21 9.84 -0.66 -14.97
C ASP A 21 8.41 -0.71 -15.51
N TYR A 22 7.39 -0.90 -14.65
CA TYR A 22 5.97 -0.77 -15.06
C TYR A 22 5.68 0.57 -15.76
N ARG A 23 6.35 1.66 -15.36
CA ARG A 23 6.14 3.00 -15.94
C ARG A 23 6.76 3.18 -17.33
N ASN A 24 7.62 2.26 -17.77
CA ASN A 24 8.22 2.31 -19.09
C ASN A 24 7.28 1.82 -20.20
N TYR A 25 6.12 1.26 -19.83
CA TYR A 25 5.20 0.65 -20.78
C TYR A 25 3.82 1.30 -20.77
N TYR A 26 3.26 1.45 -21.96
CA TYR A 26 1.95 2.01 -22.21
C TYR A 26 1.10 0.95 -22.90
N PHE A 27 0.72 -0.10 -22.18
CA PHE A 27 -0.05 -1.21 -22.74
C PHE A 27 -1.43 -0.76 -23.24
N ARG A 28 -2.05 -1.56 -24.12
CA ARG A 28 -3.48 -1.40 -24.42
C ARG A 28 -4.36 -1.98 -23.30
N PHE A 29 -3.96 -3.14 -22.77
CA PHE A 29 -4.59 -3.83 -21.64
C PHE A 29 -3.53 -4.71 -20.98
N CYS A 30 -3.29 -4.57 -19.69
CA CYS A 30 -2.40 -5.43 -18.92
C CYS A 30 -3.25 -6.48 -18.19
N SER A 31 -3.32 -7.69 -18.74
CA SER A 31 -4.18 -8.78 -18.25
C SER A 31 -3.53 -9.63 -17.18
N GLU A 32 -2.20 -9.62 -17.08
CA GLU A 32 -1.46 -10.21 -15.97
C GLU A 32 -0.18 -9.43 -15.67
N PHE A 33 0.05 -9.18 -14.39
CA PHE A 33 1.31 -8.71 -13.81
C PHE A 33 1.21 -8.93 -12.30
N GLY A 34 2.31 -9.26 -11.64
CA GLY A 34 2.24 -9.69 -10.24
C GLY A 34 3.52 -9.39 -9.47
N PHE A 35 3.40 -9.42 -8.15
CA PHE A 35 4.53 -9.41 -7.23
C PHE A 35 4.24 -10.39 -6.08
N GLU A 36 5.19 -11.26 -5.72
CA GLU A 36 4.95 -12.28 -4.69
C GLU A 36 5.13 -11.71 -3.28
N ALA A 37 4.32 -12.17 -2.33
CA ALA A 37 4.49 -11.90 -0.91
C ALA A 37 4.07 -13.09 -0.05
N PHE A 38 4.56 -13.11 1.19
CA PHE A 38 4.09 -14.08 2.19
C PHE A 38 2.65 -13.75 2.62
N PRO A 39 1.83 -14.76 2.95
CA PRO A 39 0.50 -14.57 3.53
C PRO A 39 0.62 -14.06 4.97
N ASP A 40 -0.52 -13.85 5.65
CA ASP A 40 -0.52 -13.40 7.04
C ASP A 40 0.20 -14.39 7.97
N CYS A 41 0.82 -13.88 9.04
CA CYS A 41 1.55 -14.72 10.00
C CYS A 41 0.64 -15.80 10.62
N GLU A 42 -0.64 -15.53 10.88
CA GLU A 42 -1.56 -16.54 11.41
C GLU A 42 -1.84 -17.66 10.40
N THR A 43 -1.81 -17.35 9.10
CA THR A 43 -1.92 -18.36 8.04
C THR A 43 -0.68 -19.26 8.03
N LEU A 44 0.51 -18.70 8.27
CA LEU A 44 1.78 -19.44 8.33
C LEU A 44 1.91 -20.30 9.59
N ARG A 45 1.41 -19.84 10.74
CA ARG A 45 1.34 -20.64 11.98
C ARG A 45 0.43 -21.86 11.85
N GLY A 46 -0.48 -21.86 10.88
CA GLY A 46 -1.30 -23.02 10.54
C GLY A 46 -0.55 -24.16 9.79
N ILE A 47 0.67 -23.91 9.30
CA ILE A 47 1.44 -24.90 8.50
C ILE A 47 2.82 -25.24 9.09
N GLY A 48 3.26 -24.57 10.15
CA GLY A 48 4.56 -24.79 10.77
C GLY A 48 4.59 -24.41 12.25
N GLU A 49 5.61 -24.90 12.97
CA GLU A 49 5.84 -24.57 14.37
C GLU A 49 6.72 -23.31 14.51
N GLU A 50 6.94 -22.83 15.73
CA GLU A 50 7.76 -21.64 15.99
C GLU A 50 9.17 -21.73 15.36
N LYS A 51 9.80 -22.91 15.41
CA LYS A 51 11.11 -23.17 14.78
C LYS A 51 11.10 -23.03 13.24
N ASP A 52 9.91 -23.11 12.63
CA ASP A 52 9.72 -23.03 11.19
C ASP A 52 9.43 -21.60 10.71
N MET A 53 9.25 -20.64 11.63
CA MET A 53 9.03 -19.20 11.36
C MET A 53 10.32 -18.52 10.89
N ASN A 54 10.83 -19.00 9.76
CA ASN A 54 11.97 -18.50 9.03
C ASN A 54 11.72 -18.79 7.53
N PRO A 55 11.94 -17.82 6.62
CA PRO A 55 11.62 -18.03 5.20
C PRO A 55 12.43 -19.18 4.56
N PHE A 56 13.57 -19.54 5.15
CA PHE A 56 14.45 -20.62 4.69
C PHE A 56 14.32 -21.91 5.50
N SER A 57 13.33 -22.02 6.40
CA SER A 57 13.05 -23.29 7.04
C SER A 57 12.56 -24.29 5.99
N ARG A 58 12.83 -25.58 6.22
CA ARG A 58 12.37 -26.66 5.33
C ARG A 58 10.86 -26.59 5.08
N VAL A 59 10.08 -26.25 6.11
CA VAL A 59 8.62 -26.13 6.00
C VAL A 59 8.23 -24.94 5.12
N MET A 60 8.80 -23.75 5.33
CA MET A 60 8.47 -22.57 4.53
C MET A 60 8.91 -22.72 3.07
N GLU A 61 10.11 -23.26 2.82
CA GLU A 61 10.56 -23.54 1.46
C GLU A 61 9.72 -24.59 0.75
N SER A 62 9.21 -25.59 1.48
CA SER A 62 8.30 -26.58 0.88
C SER A 62 6.96 -25.97 0.42
N HIS A 63 6.56 -24.83 0.98
CA HIS A 63 5.36 -24.08 0.59
C HIS A 63 5.64 -22.97 -0.43
N GLN A 64 6.90 -22.62 -0.68
CA GLN A 64 7.32 -21.74 -1.76
C GLN A 64 7.36 -22.52 -3.09
N LYS A 65 6.54 -22.14 -4.08
CA LYS A 65 6.45 -22.82 -5.39
C LYS A 65 6.96 -22.01 -6.56
N CYS A 66 7.22 -20.73 -6.37
CA CYS A 66 7.99 -19.95 -7.30
C CYS A 66 9.48 -20.32 -7.15
N ALA A 67 10.09 -20.84 -8.22
CA ALA A 67 11.52 -21.11 -8.24
C ALA A 67 12.32 -19.84 -7.89
N GLY A 68 13.11 -19.91 -6.82
CA GLY A 68 13.87 -18.77 -6.30
C GLY A 68 13.02 -17.64 -5.70
N GLY A 69 11.73 -17.87 -5.39
CA GLY A 69 10.81 -16.84 -4.89
C GLY A 69 11.34 -16.10 -3.66
N ASN A 70 11.81 -16.82 -2.64
CA ASN A 70 12.37 -16.21 -1.43
C ASN A 70 13.62 -15.35 -1.73
N GLN A 71 14.51 -15.80 -2.62
CA GLN A 71 15.66 -15.01 -3.04
C GLN A 71 15.24 -13.72 -3.76
N LYS A 72 14.19 -13.79 -4.59
CA LYS A 72 13.64 -12.61 -5.27
C LYS A 72 13.04 -11.62 -4.27
N ILE A 73 12.20 -12.09 -3.33
CA ILE A 73 11.65 -11.25 -2.26
C ILE A 73 12.77 -10.53 -1.52
N LEU A 74 13.83 -11.26 -1.13
CA LEU A 74 14.98 -10.67 -0.43
C LEU A 74 15.75 -9.66 -1.27
N ASN A 75 15.95 -9.93 -2.56
CA ASN A 75 16.61 -8.99 -3.46
C ASN A 75 15.83 -7.66 -3.54
N TYR A 76 14.51 -7.72 -3.66
CA TYR A 76 13.66 -6.53 -3.65
C TYR A 76 13.63 -5.84 -2.28
N LEU A 77 13.58 -6.61 -1.19
CA LEU A 77 13.63 -6.06 0.18
C LEU A 77 14.91 -5.26 0.39
N ALA A 78 16.06 -5.79 -0.02
CA ALA A 78 17.33 -5.08 0.06
C ALA A 78 17.36 -3.77 -0.75
N GLY A 79 16.54 -3.67 -1.80
CA GLY A 79 16.34 -2.45 -2.59
C GLY A 79 15.57 -1.36 -1.85
N GLU A 80 14.51 -1.73 -1.11
CA GLU A 80 13.54 -0.78 -0.55
C GLU A 80 13.63 -0.56 0.95
N TYR A 81 13.85 -1.61 1.75
CA TYR A 81 13.72 -1.60 3.20
C TYR A 81 15.02 -1.96 3.92
N ARG A 82 15.12 -1.59 5.20
CA ARG A 82 16.19 -2.11 6.08
C ARG A 82 15.95 -3.60 6.35
N TYR A 83 17.02 -4.30 6.73
CA TYR A 83 16.94 -5.74 6.96
C TYR A 83 15.92 -6.06 8.07
N PRO A 84 14.90 -6.90 7.81
CA PRO A 84 13.91 -7.22 8.82
C PRO A 84 14.51 -7.95 10.03
N SER A 85 14.27 -7.43 11.23
CA SER A 85 14.80 -7.99 12.48
C SER A 85 14.08 -9.25 12.99
N SER A 86 12.93 -9.60 12.41
CA SER A 86 12.13 -10.79 12.75
C SER A 86 11.41 -11.37 11.52
N PHE A 87 10.85 -12.57 11.67
CA PHE A 87 10.04 -13.20 10.64
C PHE A 87 8.77 -12.40 10.34
N GLU A 88 8.10 -11.88 11.37
CA GLU A 88 6.92 -11.02 11.23
C GLU A 88 7.26 -9.75 10.45
N ASN A 89 8.42 -9.15 10.72
CA ASN A 89 8.89 -7.97 9.98
C ASN A 89 9.21 -8.33 8.51
N PHE A 90 9.74 -9.52 8.26
CA PHE A 90 9.96 -10.02 6.89
C PHE A 90 8.63 -10.21 6.14
N VAL A 91 7.64 -10.85 6.77
CA VAL A 91 6.29 -11.02 6.19
C VAL A 91 5.65 -9.66 5.89
N TYR A 92 5.65 -8.76 6.87
CA TYR A 92 5.13 -7.40 6.73
C TYR A 92 5.80 -6.63 5.58
N ALA A 93 7.14 -6.62 5.55
CA ALA A 93 7.88 -5.93 4.50
C ALA A 93 7.65 -6.55 3.11
N SER A 94 7.51 -7.89 3.02
CA SER A 94 7.19 -8.56 1.75
C SER A 94 5.82 -8.13 1.20
N GLN A 95 4.83 -7.97 2.09
CA GLN A 95 3.50 -7.49 1.69
C GLN A 95 3.51 -6.01 1.31
N LEU A 96 4.29 -5.17 1.99
CA LEU A 96 4.48 -3.77 1.58
C LEU A 96 5.13 -3.65 0.21
N LEU A 97 6.13 -4.48 -0.11
CA LEU A 97 6.72 -4.53 -1.44
C LEU A 97 5.69 -4.89 -2.51
N GLN A 98 4.91 -5.95 -2.27
CA GLN A 98 3.85 -6.35 -3.20
C GLN A 98 2.83 -5.22 -3.39
N MET A 99 2.41 -4.59 -2.29
CA MET A 99 1.52 -3.45 -2.32
C MET A 99 2.08 -2.31 -3.17
N ASP A 100 3.30 -1.86 -2.89
CA ASP A 100 3.96 -0.74 -3.57
C ASP A 100 4.15 -1.06 -5.07
N ALA A 101 4.63 -2.27 -5.41
CA ALA A 101 4.89 -2.68 -6.78
C ALA A 101 3.62 -2.68 -7.64
N ILE A 102 2.53 -3.26 -7.15
CA ILE A 102 1.27 -3.30 -7.91
C ILE A 102 0.61 -1.93 -7.97
N LYS A 103 0.63 -1.15 -6.87
CA LYS A 103 0.17 0.25 -6.87
C LYS A 103 0.91 1.05 -7.95
N TYR A 104 2.24 0.91 -8.04
CA TYR A 104 3.08 1.63 -8.99
C TYR A 104 2.65 1.39 -10.45
N GLY A 105 2.36 0.13 -10.80
CA GLY A 105 1.87 -0.23 -12.13
C GLY A 105 0.43 0.23 -12.39
N VAL A 106 -0.50 -0.06 -11.48
CA VAL A 106 -1.92 0.29 -11.66
C VAL A 106 -2.12 1.79 -11.82
N GLU A 107 -1.50 2.60 -10.96
CA GLU A 107 -1.64 4.06 -11.06
C GLU A 107 -1.10 4.58 -12.38
N HIS A 108 0.02 4.06 -12.87
CA HIS A 108 0.54 4.41 -14.19
C HIS A 108 -0.45 4.05 -15.29
N PHE A 109 -0.96 2.82 -15.30
CA PHE A 109 -1.92 2.36 -16.31
C PHE A 109 -3.20 3.21 -16.33
N ARG A 110 -3.70 3.61 -15.16
CA ARG A 110 -4.90 4.45 -15.04
C ARG A 110 -4.67 5.90 -15.51
N ARG A 111 -3.48 6.48 -15.28
CA ARG A 111 -3.13 7.82 -15.80
C ARG A 111 -3.24 7.90 -17.31
N PHE A 112 -2.93 6.82 -18.02
CA PHE A 112 -2.96 6.74 -19.48
C PHE A 112 -4.25 6.11 -20.00
N ARG A 113 -5.38 6.41 -19.35
CA ARG A 113 -6.71 6.03 -19.82
C ARG A 113 -6.93 6.42 -21.29
N GLY A 114 -7.51 5.52 -22.07
CA GLY A 114 -7.65 5.65 -23.53
C GLY A 114 -6.48 5.06 -24.33
N ARG A 115 -5.29 5.02 -23.71
CA ARG A 115 -4.19 4.15 -24.16
C ARG A 115 -4.27 2.79 -23.46
N CYS A 116 -4.13 2.76 -22.13
CA CYS A 116 -4.35 1.57 -21.33
C CYS A 116 -5.77 1.56 -20.78
N MET A 117 -6.51 0.49 -21.03
CA MET A 117 -7.92 0.35 -20.68
C MET A 117 -8.19 -0.83 -19.75
N GLY A 118 -7.15 -1.43 -19.17
CA GLY A 118 -7.29 -2.51 -18.20
C GLY A 118 -6.00 -2.85 -17.48
N ALA A 119 -6.14 -3.20 -16.21
CA ALA A 119 -5.07 -3.64 -15.33
C ALA A 119 -5.62 -4.74 -14.42
N VAL A 120 -5.30 -5.99 -14.73
CA VAL A 120 -5.68 -7.16 -13.94
C VAL A 120 -4.41 -7.72 -13.31
N TYR A 121 -4.24 -7.50 -12.01
CA TYR A 121 -3.07 -8.03 -11.32
C TYR A 121 -3.25 -9.53 -11.06
N TRP A 122 -2.16 -10.27 -11.24
CA TRP A 122 -2.02 -11.65 -10.81
C TRP A 122 -1.55 -11.64 -9.35
N GLN A 123 -2.27 -12.21 -8.38
CA GLN A 123 -3.57 -12.89 -8.46
C GLN A 123 -4.50 -12.46 -7.31
N LEU A 124 -5.78 -12.86 -7.37
CA LEU A 124 -6.74 -12.50 -6.32
C LEU A 124 -6.54 -13.31 -5.03
N ASN A 125 -6.65 -14.64 -5.12
CA ASN A 125 -6.78 -15.57 -4.00
C ASN A 125 -5.71 -16.67 -4.00
N ASP A 126 -5.59 -17.38 -2.88
CA ASP A 126 -4.79 -18.59 -2.74
C ASP A 126 -5.67 -19.85 -2.68
N ILE A 127 -5.11 -20.97 -3.16
CA ILE A 127 -5.73 -22.32 -3.06
C ILE A 127 -5.16 -23.15 -1.91
N TRP A 128 -4.09 -22.67 -1.28
CA TRP A 128 -3.38 -23.32 -0.17
C TRP A 128 -2.49 -22.30 0.56
N SER A 129 -2.02 -22.62 1.77
CA SER A 129 -1.19 -21.71 2.56
C SER A 129 0.25 -21.68 2.07
N GLY A 130 0.71 -20.56 1.54
CA GLY A 130 2.10 -20.35 1.14
C GLY A 130 2.33 -18.99 0.50
N PRO A 131 3.58 -18.61 0.21
CA PRO A 131 3.89 -17.42 -0.57
C PRO A 131 3.27 -17.50 -1.96
N SER A 132 2.73 -16.37 -2.42
CA SER A 132 2.09 -16.27 -3.73
C SER A 132 1.91 -14.80 -4.14
N TRP A 133 1.42 -14.58 -5.35
CA TRP A 133 1.02 -13.25 -5.82
C TRP A 133 -0.37 -12.83 -5.35
N ALA A 134 -1.04 -13.62 -4.50
CA ALA A 134 -2.40 -13.34 -4.09
C ALA A 134 -2.50 -12.10 -3.20
N SER A 135 -3.56 -11.32 -3.39
CA SER A 135 -3.94 -10.24 -2.47
C SER A 135 -4.72 -10.74 -1.23
N VAL A 136 -5.38 -11.90 -1.34
CA VAL A 136 -6.15 -12.56 -0.28
C VAL A 136 -5.60 -13.96 -0.10
N ASP A 137 -5.21 -14.30 1.13
CA ASP A 137 -4.64 -15.62 1.41
C ASP A 137 -5.69 -16.74 1.49
N TYR A 138 -5.23 -17.97 1.72
CA TYR A 138 -6.06 -19.18 1.71
C TYR A 138 -7.23 -19.14 2.70
N TYR A 139 -7.04 -18.50 3.86
CA TYR A 139 -8.08 -18.37 4.88
C TYR A 139 -8.94 -17.11 4.69
N GLY A 140 -8.78 -16.39 3.59
CA GLY A 140 -9.53 -15.16 3.30
C GLY A 140 -8.95 -13.92 3.97
N ARG A 141 -7.76 -13.98 4.58
CA ARG A 141 -7.13 -12.81 5.21
C ARG A 141 -6.58 -11.89 4.13
N TRP A 142 -6.87 -10.60 4.27
CA TRP A 142 -6.41 -9.58 3.33
C TRP A 142 -4.95 -9.25 3.58
N LYS A 143 -4.10 -9.42 2.57
CA LYS A 143 -2.72 -8.91 2.56
C LYS A 143 -2.73 -7.38 2.31
N ALA A 144 -1.60 -6.72 2.51
CA ALA A 144 -1.43 -5.29 2.21
C ALA A 144 -1.96 -4.89 0.82
N LEU A 145 -1.69 -5.72 -0.19
CA LEU A 145 -2.15 -5.52 -1.56
C LEU A 145 -3.67 -5.33 -1.67
N HIS A 146 -4.48 -6.07 -0.92
CA HIS A 146 -5.94 -5.99 -1.07
C HIS A 146 -6.50 -4.68 -0.51
N TYR A 147 -5.92 -4.18 0.59
CA TYR A 147 -6.25 -2.86 1.12
C TYR A 147 -5.84 -1.75 0.14
N ALA A 148 -4.64 -1.85 -0.45
CA ALA A 148 -4.23 -0.91 -1.48
C ALA A 148 -5.09 -1.02 -2.75
N ALA A 149 -5.53 -2.21 -3.14
CA ALA A 149 -6.40 -2.40 -4.30
C ALA A 149 -7.72 -1.65 -4.16
N LYS A 150 -8.31 -1.64 -2.96
CA LYS A 150 -9.47 -0.81 -2.65
C LYS A 150 -9.20 0.69 -2.89
N ARG A 151 -7.97 1.17 -2.64
CA ARG A 151 -7.56 2.57 -2.86
C ARG A 151 -7.24 2.85 -4.33
N PHE A 152 -6.32 2.10 -4.94
CA PHE A 152 -5.87 2.34 -6.32
C PHE A 152 -6.89 1.93 -7.39
N PHE A 153 -7.96 1.22 -7.03
CA PHE A 153 -9.14 1.00 -7.88
C PHE A 153 -10.37 1.82 -7.47
N ALA A 154 -10.21 2.83 -6.61
CA ALA A 154 -11.30 3.77 -6.31
C ALA A 154 -11.85 4.40 -7.61
N PRO A 155 -13.18 4.62 -7.73
CA PRO A 155 -13.80 5.16 -8.95
C PRO A 155 -13.19 6.50 -9.39
N VAL A 156 -12.84 7.35 -8.43
CA VAL A 156 -12.03 8.55 -8.63
C VAL A 156 -10.75 8.36 -7.82
N LEU A 157 -9.61 8.34 -8.50
CA LEU A 157 -8.30 8.11 -7.89
C LEU A 157 -7.42 9.34 -8.05
N LEU A 158 -6.92 9.89 -6.94
CA LEU A 158 -5.76 10.78 -6.93
C LEU A 158 -4.48 9.95 -6.80
N SER A 159 -3.49 10.18 -7.66
CA SER A 159 -2.22 9.44 -7.64
C SER A 159 -1.00 10.36 -7.85
N ILE A 160 0.11 10.05 -7.19
CA ILE A 160 1.34 10.85 -7.24
C ILE A 160 2.34 10.21 -8.21
N HIS A 161 2.87 10.97 -9.16
CA HIS A 161 4.02 10.58 -9.97
C HIS A 161 5.20 11.48 -9.60
N LEU A 162 6.14 10.94 -8.83
CA LEU A 162 7.46 11.53 -8.64
C LEU A 162 8.39 11.07 -9.77
N GLY A 163 9.00 12.03 -10.46
CA GLY A 163 9.93 11.81 -11.58
C GLY A 163 10.39 13.14 -12.18
N ASP A 164 11.53 13.17 -12.87
CA ASP A 164 12.03 14.34 -13.61
C ASP A 164 12.06 15.65 -12.79
N GLY A 165 12.39 15.58 -11.49
CA GLY A 165 12.45 16.74 -10.61
C GLY A 165 11.09 17.34 -10.22
N LYS A 166 9.97 16.65 -10.48
CA LYS A 166 8.61 17.12 -10.18
C LYS A 166 7.74 16.06 -9.52
N ALA A 167 6.73 16.53 -8.79
CA ALA A 167 5.57 15.77 -8.35
C ALA A 167 4.37 16.12 -9.24
N VAL A 168 3.87 15.14 -9.98
CA VAL A 168 2.67 15.28 -10.82
C VAL A 168 1.51 14.57 -10.14
N LEU A 169 0.46 15.32 -9.83
CA LEU A 169 -0.79 14.79 -9.29
C LEU A 169 -1.78 14.59 -10.42
N ASN A 170 -2.20 13.34 -10.60
CA ASN A 170 -3.19 12.96 -11.59
C ASN A 170 -4.46 12.48 -10.92
N ILE A 171 -5.60 12.91 -11.46
CA ILE A 171 -6.90 12.34 -11.13
C ILE A 171 -7.37 11.47 -12.28
N SER A 172 -7.63 10.19 -12.00
CA SER A 172 -8.26 9.24 -12.91
C SER A 172 -9.73 9.05 -12.52
N ASN A 173 -10.65 9.51 -13.37
CA ASN A 173 -12.11 9.43 -13.16
C ASN A 173 -12.71 8.31 -14.02
N GLU A 174 -13.02 7.17 -13.39
CA GLU A 174 -13.69 6.02 -14.04
C GLU A 174 -15.22 6.08 -13.91
N THR A 175 -15.77 7.19 -13.44
CA THR A 175 -17.22 7.39 -13.37
C THR A 175 -17.79 7.94 -14.68
N ARG A 176 -19.10 7.81 -14.87
CA ARG A 176 -19.82 8.37 -16.02
C ARG A 176 -20.21 9.84 -15.85
N ASN A 177 -19.80 10.46 -14.75
CA ASN A 177 -20.11 11.85 -14.42
C ASN A 177 -18.82 12.67 -14.39
N VAL A 178 -18.96 13.96 -14.66
CA VAL A 178 -17.86 14.92 -14.42
C VAL A 178 -17.57 14.96 -12.93
N PHE A 179 -16.31 14.82 -12.55
CA PHE A 179 -15.86 14.98 -11.18
C PHE A 179 -15.45 16.44 -10.94
N ARG A 180 -15.89 17.01 -9.82
CA ARG A 180 -15.47 18.32 -9.33
C ARG A 180 -15.01 18.19 -7.89
N GLY A 181 -13.91 18.83 -7.55
CA GLY A 181 -13.33 18.73 -6.22
C GLY A 181 -12.09 19.58 -6.05
N THR A 182 -11.42 19.39 -4.93
CA THR A 182 -10.23 20.13 -4.54
C THR A 182 -9.12 19.17 -4.17
N VAL A 183 -7.93 19.39 -4.74
CA VAL A 183 -6.70 18.72 -4.31
C VAL A 183 -5.99 19.62 -3.31
N ARG A 184 -5.67 19.07 -2.15
CA ARG A 184 -4.71 19.65 -1.21
C ARG A 184 -3.43 18.84 -1.30
N ALA A 185 -2.30 19.51 -1.43
CA ALA A 185 -1.01 18.84 -1.56
C ALA A 185 0.07 19.63 -0.83
N GLY A 186 1.20 19.00 -0.57
CA GLY A 186 2.25 19.67 0.15
C GLY A 186 3.45 18.78 0.44
N ILE A 187 4.43 19.41 1.07
CA ILE A 187 5.62 18.76 1.59
C ILE A 187 5.60 18.93 3.09
N ARG A 188 5.85 17.84 3.81
CA ARG A 188 5.95 17.82 5.27
C ARG A 188 7.25 17.18 5.71
N THR A 189 7.77 17.61 6.86
CA THR A 189 8.90 16.94 7.52
C THR A 189 8.45 15.60 8.10
N ALA A 190 9.39 14.73 8.48
CA ALA A 190 9.11 13.48 9.20
C ALA A 190 8.34 13.70 10.51
N ALA A 191 8.44 14.89 11.12
CA ALA A 191 7.66 15.31 12.29
C ALA A 191 6.26 15.84 11.95
N ASN A 192 5.79 15.66 10.69
CA ASN A 192 4.54 16.20 10.15
C ASN A 192 4.44 17.74 10.16
N GLN A 193 5.57 18.47 10.22
CA GLN A 193 5.56 19.92 10.11
C GLN A 193 5.42 20.34 8.65
N GLU A 194 4.57 21.32 8.37
CA GLU A 194 4.34 21.81 7.01
C GLU A 194 5.55 22.58 6.48
N VAL A 195 6.03 22.19 5.31
CA VAL A 195 7.10 22.87 4.54
C VAL A 195 6.51 23.60 3.34
N LEU A 196 5.53 22.97 2.69
CA LEU A 196 4.82 23.53 1.54
C LEU A 196 3.35 23.10 1.62
N SER A 197 2.45 24.02 1.28
CA SER A 197 1.01 23.79 1.19
C SER A 197 0.49 24.33 -0.13
N LEU A 198 -0.30 23.53 -0.83
CA LEU A 198 -0.88 23.81 -2.12
C LEU A 198 -2.35 23.40 -2.10
N GLU A 199 -3.20 24.20 -2.73
CA GLU A 199 -4.61 23.88 -2.93
C GLU A 199 -4.99 24.20 -4.38
N GLN A 200 -5.66 23.27 -5.05
CA GLN A 200 -6.06 23.41 -6.44
C GLN A 200 -7.46 22.80 -6.65
N SER A 201 -8.42 23.64 -7.03
CA SER A 201 -9.70 23.15 -7.52
C SER A 201 -9.53 22.51 -8.90
N CYS A 202 -10.25 21.43 -9.14
CA CYS A 202 -10.14 20.65 -10.36
C CYS A 202 -11.51 20.24 -10.88
N THR A 203 -11.57 19.99 -12.19
CA THR A 203 -12.72 19.40 -12.87
C THR A 203 -12.17 18.37 -13.85
N VAL A 204 -12.63 17.14 -13.75
CA VAL A 204 -12.15 16.01 -14.57
C VAL A 204 -13.34 15.37 -15.24
N ASP A 205 -13.30 15.29 -16.57
CA ASP A 205 -14.39 14.75 -17.36
C ASP A 205 -14.68 13.29 -17.02
N ALA A 206 -15.90 12.86 -17.32
CA ALA A 206 -16.28 11.45 -17.18
C ALA A 206 -15.35 10.55 -18.00
N LEU A 207 -14.97 9.39 -17.44
CA LEU A 207 -14.16 8.38 -18.11
C LEU A 207 -12.85 8.93 -18.69
N SER A 208 -12.18 9.83 -17.96
CA SER A 208 -10.94 10.50 -18.35
C SER A 208 -9.91 10.55 -17.23
N SER A 209 -8.70 10.97 -17.55
CA SER A 209 -7.64 11.26 -16.58
C SER A 209 -7.07 12.66 -16.86
N LEU A 210 -6.64 13.35 -15.80
CA LEU A 210 -6.07 14.70 -15.91
C LEU A 210 -4.96 14.91 -14.89
N ASP A 211 -3.83 15.44 -15.34
CA ASP A 211 -2.80 16.00 -14.47
C ASP A 211 -3.31 17.35 -13.95
N VAL A 212 -3.65 17.40 -12.66
CA VAL A 212 -4.34 18.55 -12.05
C VAL A 212 -3.38 19.50 -11.33
N LEU A 213 -2.20 19.02 -10.94
CA LEU A 213 -1.18 19.83 -10.28
C LEU A 213 0.21 19.28 -10.59
N VAL A 214 1.14 20.18 -10.92
CA VAL A 214 2.56 19.86 -11.12
C VAL A 214 3.39 20.74 -10.21
N GLN A 215 4.12 20.14 -9.28
CA GLN A 215 4.98 20.83 -8.32
C GLN A 215 6.45 20.47 -8.57
N PRO A 216 7.32 21.43 -8.89
CA PRO A 216 8.77 21.21 -8.86
C PRO A 216 9.23 20.79 -7.45
N VAL A 217 10.07 19.77 -7.39
CA VAL A 217 10.68 19.23 -6.14
C VAL A 217 12.20 19.02 -6.29
N ASP A 218 12.77 19.51 -7.39
CA ASP A 218 14.21 19.61 -7.64
C ASP A 218 14.88 20.63 -6.70
N THR A 219 14.14 21.63 -6.25
CA THR A 219 14.59 22.66 -5.29
C THR A 219 14.83 22.15 -3.87
N LEU A 220 14.42 20.91 -3.55
CA LEU A 220 14.68 20.33 -2.22
C LEU A 220 16.18 20.11 -2.01
N THR A 221 16.67 20.53 -0.84
CA THR A 221 18.04 20.22 -0.42
C THR A 221 18.22 18.72 -0.25
N GLU A 222 19.47 18.27 -0.23
CA GLU A 222 19.78 16.86 0.03
C GLU A 222 19.15 16.39 1.34
N GLU A 223 19.38 17.11 2.45
CA GLU A 223 18.77 16.82 3.76
C GLU A 223 17.24 16.72 3.72
N GLN A 224 16.58 17.63 3.00
CA GLN A 224 15.11 17.59 2.85
C GLN A 224 14.63 16.35 2.10
N ARG A 225 15.41 15.80 1.16
CA ARG A 225 15.03 14.56 0.45
C ARG A 225 14.98 13.36 1.39
N TYR A 226 15.82 13.34 2.42
CA TYR A 226 15.86 12.25 3.41
C TYR A 226 14.88 12.45 4.58
N SER A 227 14.48 13.69 4.87
CA SER A 227 13.68 14.02 6.06
C SER A 227 12.27 14.58 5.76
N CYS A 228 11.92 14.81 4.49
CA CYS A 228 10.60 15.28 4.07
C CYS A 228 9.90 14.31 3.12
N TYR A 229 8.58 14.35 3.10
CA TYR A 229 7.74 13.55 2.22
C TYR A 229 6.69 14.43 1.54
N PHE A 230 6.22 14.00 0.37
CA PHE A 230 5.10 14.62 -0.33
C PHE A 230 3.80 13.98 0.14
N CYS A 231 2.76 14.78 0.37
CA CYS A 231 1.42 14.29 0.69
C CYS A 231 0.35 14.99 -0.14
N CYS A 232 -0.75 14.30 -0.37
CA CYS A 232 -1.93 14.88 -0.99
C CYS A 232 -3.23 14.28 -0.47
N GLU A 233 -4.30 15.06 -0.62
CA GLU A 233 -5.67 14.74 -0.26
C GLU A 233 -6.59 15.18 -1.40
N LEU A 234 -7.57 14.36 -1.73
CA LEU A 234 -8.65 14.69 -2.66
C LEU A 234 -9.95 14.88 -1.90
N LEU A 235 -10.56 16.05 -2.05
CA LEU A 235 -11.89 16.34 -1.53
C LEU A 235 -12.89 16.44 -2.67
N ASP A 236 -14.12 15.97 -2.45
CA ASP A 236 -15.23 16.18 -3.38
C ASP A 236 -15.76 17.64 -3.32
N GLU A 237 -16.75 17.95 -4.15
CA GLU A 237 -17.40 19.28 -4.18
C GLU A 237 -18.07 19.69 -2.86
N ASN A 238 -18.38 18.73 -1.98
CA ASN A 238 -18.97 18.97 -0.67
C ASN A 238 -17.90 19.12 0.44
N GLY A 239 -16.62 18.99 0.10
CA GLY A 239 -15.51 19.01 1.05
C GLY A 239 -15.31 17.70 1.80
N SER A 240 -15.88 16.59 1.35
CA SER A 240 -15.66 15.26 1.92
C SER A 240 -14.36 14.66 1.39
N LEU A 241 -13.52 14.13 2.27
CA LEU A 241 -12.28 13.48 1.88
C LEU A 241 -12.57 12.15 1.14
N LEU A 242 -12.10 12.03 -0.09
CA LEU A 242 -12.21 10.83 -0.92
C LEU A 242 -10.98 9.93 -0.83
N SER A 243 -9.79 10.52 -0.90
CA SER A 243 -8.54 9.78 -0.87
C SER A 243 -7.41 10.62 -0.33
N ARG A 244 -6.36 9.95 0.15
CA ARG A 244 -5.09 10.55 0.53
C ARG A 244 -3.97 9.66 0.04
N ASP A 245 -2.82 10.24 -0.25
CA ASP A 245 -1.63 9.49 -0.61
C ASP A 245 -0.35 10.21 -0.21
N THR A 246 0.74 9.46 -0.09
CA THR A 246 2.07 9.98 0.18
C THR A 246 3.10 9.44 -0.79
N ALA A 247 4.22 10.16 -0.91
CA ALA A 247 5.39 9.70 -1.64
C ALA A 247 6.67 10.18 -0.95
N LEU A 248 7.64 9.28 -0.84
CA LEU A 248 8.98 9.60 -0.36
C LEU A 248 9.87 10.06 -1.51
N PHE A 249 10.78 11.00 -1.27
CA PHE A 249 11.76 11.44 -2.27
C PHE A 249 12.97 10.50 -2.38
N VAL A 250 13.12 9.59 -1.42
CA VAL A 250 14.15 8.55 -1.38
C VAL A 250 13.52 7.21 -1.06
N LYS A 251 14.29 6.13 -1.25
CA LYS A 251 13.85 4.78 -0.86
C LYS A 251 13.58 4.72 0.64
N PRO A 252 12.58 3.93 1.10
CA PRO A 252 12.21 3.88 2.51
C PRO A 252 13.37 3.60 3.46
N LYS A 253 14.32 2.72 3.08
CA LYS A 253 15.52 2.41 3.89
C LYS A 253 16.42 3.61 4.20
N HIS A 254 16.35 4.65 3.36
CA HIS A 254 17.14 5.87 3.47
C HIS A 254 16.38 7.01 4.15
N PHE A 255 15.04 7.00 4.12
CA PHE A 255 14.24 8.03 4.76
C PHE A 255 14.46 8.02 6.28
N GLU A 256 14.64 9.20 6.86
CA GLU A 256 14.87 9.43 8.28
C GLU A 256 13.54 9.44 9.05
N PHE A 257 12.96 8.25 9.21
CA PHE A 257 11.77 8.08 10.05
C PHE A 257 12.09 8.46 11.50
N LEU A 258 11.24 9.30 12.08
CA LEU A 258 11.17 9.50 13.53
C LEU A 258 10.31 8.39 14.15
N ASP A 259 10.54 8.06 15.42
CA ASP A 259 9.66 7.17 16.16
C ASP A 259 8.24 7.79 16.21
N PRO A 260 7.23 7.17 15.58
CA PRO A 260 5.88 7.72 15.55
C PRO A 260 5.14 7.56 16.88
N CYS A 261 5.71 6.86 17.88
CA CYS A 261 5.08 6.56 19.16
C CYS A 261 3.65 6.03 18.99
N LEU A 262 3.48 5.04 18.10
CA LEU A 262 2.17 4.53 17.70
C LEU A 262 1.38 3.97 18.88
N THR A 263 0.13 4.40 19.01
CA THR A 263 -0.85 3.78 19.92
C THR A 263 -2.08 3.34 19.13
N ALA A 264 -2.77 2.31 19.64
CA ALA A 264 -4.00 1.82 19.06
C ALA A 264 -5.02 1.55 20.17
N ASP A 265 -6.10 2.33 20.20
CA ASP A 265 -7.15 2.27 21.22
C ASP A 265 -8.42 1.69 20.62
N VAL A 266 -8.99 0.67 21.26
CA VAL A 266 -10.29 0.10 20.87
C VAL A 266 -11.41 1.00 21.39
N LEU A 267 -12.35 1.35 20.51
CA LEU A 267 -13.49 2.21 20.81
C LEU A 267 -14.79 1.48 20.52
N LEU A 268 -15.78 1.67 21.39
CA LEU A 268 -17.16 1.21 21.20
C LEU A 268 -18.09 2.42 21.14
N HIS A 269 -18.79 2.60 20.02
CA HIS A 269 -19.79 3.65 19.86
C HIS A 269 -21.02 3.08 19.14
N ASP A 270 -22.21 3.24 19.73
CA ASP A 270 -23.47 2.72 19.19
C ASP A 270 -23.43 1.23 18.77
N GLY A 271 -22.72 0.41 19.56
CA GLY A 271 -22.55 -1.02 19.27
C GLY A 271 -21.57 -1.34 18.13
N LYS A 272 -20.90 -0.34 17.55
CA LYS A 272 -19.85 -0.52 16.55
C LYS A 272 -18.47 -0.42 17.20
N ILE A 273 -17.62 -1.39 16.87
CA ILE A 273 -16.23 -1.43 17.32
C ILE A 273 -15.35 -0.76 16.27
N SER A 274 -14.47 0.14 16.72
CA SER A 274 -13.45 0.77 15.88
C SER A 274 -12.12 0.81 16.61
N VAL A 275 -11.02 1.02 15.89
CA VAL A 275 -9.68 1.22 16.44
C VAL A 275 -9.22 2.60 16.06
N ARG A 276 -8.86 3.42 17.06
CA ARG A 276 -8.18 4.69 16.85
C ARG A 276 -6.68 4.47 16.92
N VAL A 277 -6.00 4.74 15.82
CA VAL A 277 -4.53 4.76 15.77
C VAL A 277 -4.06 6.19 15.89
N SER A 278 -3.07 6.44 16.76
CA SER A 278 -2.47 7.77 16.94
C SER A 278 -0.96 7.70 16.71
N ALA A 279 -0.38 8.80 16.21
CA ALA A 279 1.06 8.95 16.02
C ALA A 279 1.51 10.39 16.28
N SER A 280 2.74 10.56 16.77
CA SER A 280 3.41 11.85 16.98
C SER A 280 4.19 12.33 15.75
N ALA A 281 4.53 11.42 14.83
CA ALA A 281 5.31 11.68 13.63
C ALA A 281 4.72 10.94 12.42
N TYR A 282 5.31 11.11 11.24
CA TYR A 282 4.90 10.42 10.03
C TYR A 282 5.08 8.90 10.19
N ALA A 283 3.99 8.14 10.06
CA ALA A 283 4.03 6.68 10.11
C ALA A 283 3.61 6.08 8.77
N ARG A 284 4.57 5.49 8.05
CA ARG A 284 4.32 4.83 6.77
C ARG A 284 3.88 3.37 6.97
N GLY A 285 2.89 2.94 6.19
CA GLY A 285 2.46 1.53 6.10
C GLY A 285 1.85 0.97 7.39
N VAL A 286 1.24 1.81 8.23
CA VAL A 286 0.63 1.42 9.51
C VAL A 286 -0.22 0.16 9.35
N ARG A 287 0.19 -0.92 10.02
CA ARG A 287 -0.51 -2.19 10.02
C ARG A 287 -1.10 -2.47 11.39
N LEU A 288 -2.40 -2.72 11.42
CA LEU A 288 -3.13 -3.30 12.54
C LEU A 288 -3.23 -4.82 12.37
N SER A 289 -3.00 -5.55 13.45
CA SER A 289 -3.26 -6.99 13.53
C SER A 289 -4.09 -7.30 14.78
N ALA A 290 -5.04 -8.21 14.65
CA ALA A 290 -5.85 -8.74 15.76
C ALA A 290 -5.52 -10.21 16.06
N GLY A 291 -4.34 -10.67 15.61
CA GLY A 291 -3.95 -12.08 15.68
C GLY A 291 -4.92 -12.98 14.91
N ASP A 292 -5.25 -14.12 15.51
CA ASP A 292 -6.17 -15.15 15.03
C ASP A 292 -7.66 -14.77 15.17
N LEU A 293 -8.00 -13.59 15.70
CA LEU A 293 -9.40 -13.18 15.84
C LEU A 293 -10.08 -13.09 14.46
N PRO A 294 -11.36 -13.52 14.35
CA PRO A 294 -12.10 -13.48 13.10
C PRO A 294 -12.65 -12.06 12.84
N VAL A 295 -11.75 -11.08 12.75
CA VAL A 295 -12.06 -9.69 12.41
C VAL A 295 -11.20 -9.19 11.26
N ARG A 296 -11.69 -8.16 10.60
CA ARG A 296 -10.96 -7.39 9.59
C ARG A 296 -11.19 -5.91 9.83
N PHE A 297 -10.19 -5.08 9.54
CA PHE A 297 -10.32 -3.63 9.59
C PHE A 297 -10.91 -3.10 8.27
N THR A 298 -11.67 -2.00 8.31
CA THR A 298 -12.17 -1.36 7.07
C THR A 298 -11.07 -0.73 6.22
N ASP A 299 -9.93 -0.43 6.85
CA ASP A 299 -8.70 -0.01 6.21
C ASP A 299 -7.47 -0.47 7.02
N ASN A 300 -6.35 -0.75 6.35
CA ASN A 300 -5.11 -1.24 6.96
C ASN A 300 -3.91 -0.99 6.02
N TYR A 301 -2.67 -1.03 6.49
CA TYR A 301 -1.47 -0.71 5.69
C TYR A 301 -1.57 0.69 5.04
N PHE A 302 -1.95 1.70 5.83
CA PHE A 302 -2.08 3.09 5.39
C PHE A 302 -0.97 3.96 5.95
N ASP A 303 -0.76 5.11 5.33
CA ASP A 303 0.13 6.13 5.86
C ASP A 303 -0.64 7.09 6.79
N LEU A 304 -0.03 7.44 7.91
CA LEU A 304 -0.57 8.37 8.88
C LEU A 304 0.26 9.67 8.87
N THR A 305 -0.30 10.69 8.23
CA THR A 305 0.29 12.03 8.07
C THR A 305 -0.24 13.06 9.09
N GLY A 306 -1.17 12.64 9.94
CA GLY A 306 -1.80 13.46 10.98
C GLY A 306 -1.72 12.78 12.33
N SER A 307 -2.34 13.37 13.36
CA SER A 307 -2.22 12.87 14.73
C SER A 307 -2.97 11.57 14.99
N ARG A 308 -4.05 11.29 14.25
CA ARG A 308 -4.88 10.09 14.46
C ARG A 308 -5.72 9.72 13.24
N VAL A 309 -6.11 8.45 13.19
CA VAL A 309 -7.13 7.91 12.28
C VAL A 309 -7.97 6.86 13.02
N THR A 310 -9.24 6.73 12.65
CA THR A 310 -10.11 5.68 13.19
C THR A 310 -10.52 4.75 12.06
N VAL A 311 -10.40 3.45 12.30
CA VAL A 311 -10.81 2.39 11.37
C VAL A 311 -11.84 1.49 12.03
N ASP A 312 -12.90 1.16 11.32
CA ASP A 312 -13.94 0.29 11.86
C ASP A 312 -13.49 -1.18 11.82
N VAL A 313 -14.00 -1.96 12.77
CA VAL A 313 -13.78 -3.40 12.87
C VAL A 313 -14.99 -4.13 12.30
N VAL A 314 -14.74 -5.07 11.39
CA VAL A 314 -15.74 -5.90 10.72
C VAL A 314 -15.54 -7.34 11.17
N ALA A 315 -16.57 -7.95 11.75
CA ALA A 315 -16.55 -9.39 12.03
C ALA A 315 -16.54 -10.19 10.71
N VAL A 316 -15.66 -11.19 10.60
CA VAL A 316 -15.62 -12.11 9.46
C VAL A 316 -16.26 -13.47 9.76
N SER A 317 -16.68 -13.69 11.01
CA SER A 317 -17.46 -14.87 11.42
C SER A 317 -18.71 -14.44 12.19
N LYS A 318 -19.60 -15.41 12.45
CA LYS A 318 -20.78 -15.21 13.32
C LYS A 318 -20.43 -15.27 14.81
N GLU A 319 -19.21 -15.67 15.15
CA GLU A 319 -18.78 -15.77 16.54
C GLU A 319 -18.51 -14.36 17.07
N PRO A 320 -19.10 -13.99 18.22
CA PRO A 320 -18.87 -12.68 18.79
C PRO A 320 -17.42 -12.55 19.25
N VAL A 321 -16.75 -11.49 18.83
CA VAL A 321 -15.42 -11.12 19.34
C VAL A 321 -15.62 -10.12 20.46
N SER A 322 -15.12 -10.44 21.66
CA SER A 322 -15.23 -9.51 22.79
C SER A 322 -14.25 -8.34 22.63
N LEU A 323 -14.63 -7.17 23.15
CA LEU A 323 -13.76 -5.99 23.18
C LEU A 323 -12.44 -6.28 23.90
N GLN A 324 -12.51 -7.01 25.01
CA GLN A 324 -11.35 -7.34 25.84
C GLN A 324 -10.38 -8.28 25.12
N GLU A 325 -10.88 -9.23 24.32
CA GLU A 325 -10.01 -10.08 23.49
C GLU A 325 -9.34 -9.27 22.38
N LEU A 326 -10.09 -8.38 21.74
CA LEU A 326 -9.54 -7.50 20.72
C LEU A 326 -8.45 -6.60 21.30
N GLU A 327 -8.69 -5.94 22.43
CA GLU A 327 -7.69 -5.10 23.13
C GLU A 327 -6.42 -5.89 23.46
N LYS A 328 -6.56 -7.15 23.88
CA LYS A 328 -5.41 -8.00 24.24
C LYS A 328 -4.59 -8.45 23.03
N LYS A 329 -5.24 -8.69 21.88
CA LYS A 329 -4.57 -9.21 20.67
C LYS A 329 -4.21 -8.12 19.66
N LEU A 330 -4.73 -6.91 19.84
CA LEU A 330 -4.45 -5.78 18.96
C LEU A 330 -2.97 -5.41 19.02
N SER A 331 -2.34 -5.36 17.86
CA SER A 331 -0.99 -4.83 17.69
C SER A 331 -0.95 -3.87 16.52
N VAL A 332 -0.08 -2.87 16.61
CA VAL A 332 0.16 -1.88 15.56
C VAL A 332 1.65 -1.79 15.27
N CYS A 333 2.03 -1.74 13.99
CA CYS A 333 3.39 -1.46 13.56
C CYS A 333 3.40 -0.51 12.37
N SER A 334 4.59 -0.01 12.02
CA SER A 334 4.83 0.78 10.81
C SER A 334 6.22 0.47 10.27
N VAL A 335 6.57 1.05 9.12
CA VAL A 335 7.90 0.90 8.49
C VAL A 335 9.05 1.23 9.45
N TYR A 336 8.86 2.14 10.41
CA TYR A 336 9.88 2.49 11.41
C TYR A 336 10.42 1.26 12.17
N GLY A 337 9.56 0.29 12.49
CA GLY A 337 9.92 -0.89 13.29
C GLY A 337 10.45 -2.10 12.51
N ILE A 338 10.70 -1.98 11.20
CA ILE A 338 11.19 -3.12 10.39
C ILE A 338 12.62 -3.51 10.78
N GLY A 339 13.50 -2.51 10.92
CA GLY A 339 14.96 -2.68 11.05
C GLY A 339 15.47 -2.51 12.46
#